data_AF-X1F2X7-F1
#
_entry.id   AF-X1F2X7-F1
#
_cell.length_a   1.000
_cell.length_b   1.000
_cell.length_c   1.000
_cell.angle_alpha   90.00
_cell.angle_beta   90.00
_cell.angle_gamma   90.00
#
_symmetry.space_group_name_H-M   'P 1'
#
loop_
_entity.id
_entity.type
_entity.pdbx_description
1 polymer ?
#
loop_
_entity_poly.entity_id
_entity_poly.type
_entity_poly.pdbx_seq_one_letter_code
_entity_poly.pdbx_strand_id
1 'polypeptide(L)' 'MTQFKIVIKKSCFFCEKLLTWLEDKNIDYKVLDYQDPKDFNDPLMKNPTFNSLYCDMGACVESLPLIEKND' A
#
# COMPACT_ATOMS: atom_id res chain seq x y z
N MET A 1 -2.75 -18.96 0.79
CA MET A 1 -3.86 -18.25 1.45
C MET A 1 -3.72 -16.79 1.05
N THR A 2 -4.78 -16.16 0.57
CA THR A 2 -4.68 -14.82 -0.03
C THR A 2 -4.28 -13.80 1.01
N GLN A 3 -3.03 -13.35 0.95
CA GLN A 3 -2.47 -12.36 1.86
C GLN A 3 -2.42 -11.02 1.11
N PHE A 4 -3.12 -10.00 1.58
CA PHE A 4 -3.14 -8.71 0.89
C PHE A 4 -1.92 -7.88 1.29
N LYS A 5 -1.39 -7.07 0.38
CA LYS A 5 -0.47 -5.98 0.71
C LYS A 5 -1.17 -4.65 0.49
N ILE A 6 -1.08 -3.77 1.48
CA ILE A 6 -1.71 -2.45 1.43
C ILE A 6 -0.63 -1.42 1.53
N VAL A 7 -0.45 -0.65 0.46
CA VAL A 7 0.45 0.49 0.47
C VAL A 7 -0.32 1.70 0.99
N ILE A 8 0.27 2.41 1.94
CA ILE A 8 -0.31 3.58 2.61
C ILE A 8 0.69 4.73 2.69
N LYS A 9 0.17 5.93 2.97
CA LYS A 9 0.94 7.06 3.47
C LYS A 9 0.74 7.17 4.96
N LYS A 10 1.78 7.53 5.71
CA LYS A 10 1.60 8.02 7.07
C LYS A 10 0.57 9.18 7.11
N SER A 11 -0.33 9.12 8.09
CA SER A 11 -1.41 10.12 8.30
C SER A 11 -2.42 10.23 7.16
N CYS A 12 -2.59 9.19 6.35
CA CYS A 12 -3.66 9.11 5.35
C CYS A 12 -4.99 8.71 6.00
N PHE A 13 -5.93 9.65 6.08
CA PHE A 13 -7.25 9.45 6.71
C PHE A 13 -8.03 8.25 6.14
N PHE A 14 -8.06 8.10 4.82
CA PHE A 14 -8.73 6.96 4.18
C PHE A 14 -8.02 5.63 4.42
N CYS A 15 -6.69 5.66 4.55
CA CYS A 15 -5.89 4.48 4.85
C CYS A 15 -6.21 3.98 6.27
N GLU A 16 -6.25 4.87 7.26
CA GLU A 16 -6.62 4.53 8.64
C GLU A 16 -8.01 3.90 8.70
N LYS A 17 -9.00 4.49 8.02
CA LYS A 17 -10.36 3.93 7.95
C LYS A 17 -10.40 2.55 7.31
N LEU A 18 -9.64 2.33 6.23
CA LEU A 18 -9.57 1.02 5.58
C LEU A 18 -8.95 -0.02 6.52
N LEU A 19 -7.84 0.30 7.17
CA LEU A 19 -7.14 -0.62 8.07
C LEU A 19 -8.05 -1.05 9.23
N THR A 20 -8.74 -0.11 9.87
CA THR A 20 -9.74 -0.41 10.91
C THR A 20 -10.85 -1.32 10.37
N TRP A 21 -11.39 -1.03 9.18
CA TRP A 21 -12.43 -1.87 8.59
C TRP A 21 -11.94 -3.29 8.29
N LEU A 22 -10.68 -3.47 7.86
CA LEU A 22 -10.10 -4.78 7.59
C LEU A 22 -9.82 -5.58 8.86
N GLU A 23 -9.36 -4.91 9.92
CA GLU A 23 -9.21 -5.50 11.26
C GLU A 23 -10.56 -6.04 11.77
N ASP A 24 -11.63 -5.23 11.66
CA ASP A 24 -12.99 -5.63 12.04
C ASP A 24 -13.50 -6.87 11.26
N LYS A 25 -12.99 -7.08 10.05
CA LYS A 25 -13.33 -8.23 9.19
C LYS A 25 -12.38 -9.41 9.35
N ASN A 26 -11.38 -9.31 10.21
CA ASN A 26 -10.36 -10.34 10.44
C ASN A 26 -9.69 -10.80 9.13
N ILE A 27 -9.37 -9.84 8.24
CA ILE A 27 -8.67 -10.09 6.98
C ILE A 27 -7.16 -10.05 7.23
N ASP A 28 -6.42 -11.03 6.71
CA ASP A 28 -4.95 -11.06 6.80
C ASP A 28 -4.32 -10.16 5.72
N TYR A 29 -3.55 -9.16 6.16
CA TYR A 29 -2.87 -8.21 5.28
C TYR A 29 -1.53 -7.71 5.87
N LYS A 30 -0.62 -7.28 4.99
CA LYS A 30 0.62 -6.59 5.31
C LYS A 30 0.52 -5.13 4.90
N VAL A 31 0.89 -4.21 5.79
CA VAL A 31 0.97 -2.77 5.49
C VAL A 31 2.38 -2.41 5.04
N LEU A 32 2.47 -1.55 4.02
CA LEU A 32 3.72 -0.95 3.55
C LEU A 32 3.55 0.57 3.54
N ASP A 33 4.40 1.30 4.25
CA ASP A 33 4.46 2.76 4.15
C ASP A 33 5.44 3.14 3.04
N TYR A 34 4.93 3.74 1.96
CA TYR A 34 5.81 4.11 0.85
C TYR A 34 6.80 5.24 1.22
N GLN A 35 6.61 5.90 2.36
CA GLN A 35 7.54 6.91 2.88
C GLN A 35 8.59 6.31 3.82
N ASP A 36 8.45 5.05 4.28
CA ASP A 36 9.44 4.41 5.15
C ASP A 36 10.53 3.73 4.29
N PRO A 37 11.80 4.18 4.37
CA PRO A 37 12.94 3.57 3.67
C PRO A 37 13.08 2.05 3.89
N LYS A 38 12.55 1.50 4.99
CA LYS A 38 12.59 0.07 5.28
C LYS A 38 11.67 -0.75 4.36
N ASP A 39 10.56 -0.16 3.92
CA ASP A 39 9.57 -0.81 3.07
C ASP A 39 9.93 -0.75 1.58
N PHE A 40 10.91 0.08 1.21
CA PHE A 40 11.45 0.16 -0.17
C PHE A 40 12.11 -1.14 -0.65
N ASN A 41 12.47 -2.05 0.26
CA ASN A 41 13.04 -3.34 -0.10
C ASN A 41 11.97 -4.40 -0.46
N ASP A 42 10.68 -4.09 -0.33
CA ASP A 42 9.62 -5.02 -0.74
C ASP A 42 9.63 -5.23 -2.28
N PRO A 43 9.53 -6.47 -2.78
CA PRO A 43 9.50 -6.76 -4.21
C PRO A 43 8.46 -5.97 -5.01
N LEU A 44 7.35 -5.56 -4.36
CA LEU A 44 6.32 -4.70 -4.95
C LEU A 44 6.92 -3.39 -5.49
N MET A 45 7.88 -2.81 -4.78
CA MET A 45 8.54 -1.55 -5.19
C MET A 45 9.37 -1.70 -6.47
N LYS A 46 9.69 -2.93 -6.87
CA LYS A 46 10.38 -3.26 -8.13
C LYS A 46 9.42 -3.59 -9.28
N ASN A 47 8.12 -3.71 -9.01
CA ASN A 47 7.12 -3.99 -10.05
C ASN A 47 6.97 -2.74 -10.96
N PRO A 48 7.14 -2.87 -12.28
CA PRO A 48 7.11 -1.72 -13.19
C PRO A 48 5.74 -1.03 -13.25
N THR A 49 4.64 -1.77 -13.10
CA THR A 49 3.28 -1.21 -13.05
C THR A 49 3.06 -0.43 -11.76
N PHE A 50 3.51 -0.97 -10.63
CA PHE A 50 3.45 -0.26 -9.35
C PHE A 50 4.33 0.99 -9.39
N ASN A 51 5.56 0.88 -9.89
CA ASN A 51 6.49 1.98 -10.04
C ASN A 51 5.95 3.07 -10.99
N SER A 52 5.27 2.72 -12.08
CA SER A 52 4.64 3.71 -12.97
C SER A 52 3.47 4.44 -12.32
N LEU A 53 2.68 3.78 -11.46
CA LEU A 53 1.62 4.43 -10.67
C LEU A 53 2.21 5.32 -9.57
N TYR A 54 3.43 4.99 -9.12
CA TYR A 54 4.12 5.66 -8.03
C TYR A 54 4.94 6.89 -8.49
N CYS A 55 5.57 6.84 -9.67
CA CYS A 55 6.60 7.79 -10.10
C CYS A 55 6.18 8.81 -11.18
N ASP A 56 4.89 9.00 -11.49
CA ASP A 56 4.51 10.08 -12.42
C ASP A 56 4.74 11.48 -11.77
N MET A 57 5.82 12.11 -12.23
CA MET A 57 6.61 13.19 -11.61
C MET A 57 5.90 14.55 -11.43
N GLY A 58 4.90 14.63 -10.57
CA GLY A 58 4.31 15.93 -10.16
C GLY A 58 3.20 15.82 -9.13
N ALA A 59 2.56 14.65 -9.04
CA ALA A 59 1.53 14.32 -8.09
C ALA A 59 1.70 12.86 -7.66
N CYS A 60 2.86 12.54 -7.09
CA CYS A 60 3.09 11.22 -6.52
C CYS A 60 2.08 11.01 -5.38
N VAL A 61 1.13 10.12 -5.65
CA VAL A 61 0.30 9.44 -4.66
C VAL A 61 -0.93 10.22 -4.15
N GLU A 62 -1.87 10.57 -5.04
CA GLU A 62 -3.25 10.95 -4.64
C GLU A 62 -4.19 9.73 -4.47
N SER A 63 -3.84 8.57 -5.02
CA SER A 63 -4.71 7.38 -5.09
C SER A 63 -4.41 6.34 -4.02
N LEU A 64 -4.24 6.76 -2.77
CA LEU A 64 -4.10 5.83 -1.64
C LEU A 64 -5.39 5.63 -0.86
N PRO A 65 -5.56 4.45 -0.24
CA PRO A 65 -4.64 3.29 -0.21
C PRO A 65 -4.61 2.46 -1.51
N LEU A 66 -3.50 1.78 -1.79
CA LEU A 66 -3.38 0.80 -2.89
C LEU A 66 -3.41 -0.62 -2.30
N ILE A 67 -4.19 -1.52 -2.91
CA ILE A 67 -4.35 -2.90 -2.46
C ILE A 67 -3.81 -3.83 -3.54
N GLU A 68 -2.79 -4.61 -3.19
CA GLU A 68 -2.28 -5.71 -4.00
C GLU A 68 -2.71 -7.03 -3.37
N LYS A 69 -3.29 -7.93 -4.17
CA LYS A 69 -3.59 -9.29 -3.76
C LYS A 69 -2.35 -10.14 -4.04
N ASN A 70 -1.73 -10.75 -3.02
CA ASN A 70 -0.72 -11.79 -3.29
C ASN A 70 -1.45 -13.01 -3.91
N ASP A 71 -0.91 -13.54 -5.01
CA ASP A 71 -1.35 -14.81 -5.61
C ASP A 71 -1.10 -16.00 -4.66
#